data_AF-A0A417Y152-F1
#
_entry.id   AF-A0A417Y152-F1
#
_cell.length_a   1.000
_cell.length_b   1.000
_cell.length_c   1.000
_cell.angle_alpha   90.00
_cell.angle_beta   90.00
_cell.angle_gamma   90.00
#
_symmetry.space_group_name_H-M   'P 1'
#
loop_
_entity.id
_entity.type
_entity.pdbx_description
1 polymer ?
#
loop_
_entity_poly.entity_id
_entity_poly.type
_entity_poly.pdbx_seq_one_letter_code
_entity_poly.pdbx_strand_id
1 'polypeptide(L)'
;MAEGVTVVEVTTSGDMQIDDALVEVVEYDDARGVQIRICTTAKGEQLLRGLEDAEDVIDEPARLGTWHDTTVGRWRGLALRA
;
A
#
# COMPACT_ATOMS: atom_id res chain seq x y z
N MET A 1 -7.80 10.62 16.33
CA MET A 1 -6.83 10.86 15.24
C MET A 1 -7.61 10.69 13.95
N ALA A 2 -7.39 11.53 12.93
CA ALA A 2 -8.14 11.41 11.69
C ALA A 2 -7.85 10.03 11.09
N GLU A 3 -8.88 9.20 10.92
CA GLU A 3 -8.82 8.06 10.01
C GLU A 3 -8.51 8.63 8.63
N GLY A 4 -7.33 8.31 8.11
CA GLY A 4 -6.82 8.96 6.93
C GLY A 4 -5.92 8.02 6.15
N VAL A 5 -6.08 8.07 4.83
CA VAL A 5 -5.20 7.38 3.89
C VAL A 5 -4.11 8.35 3.48
N THR A 6 -2.85 7.96 3.64
CA THR A 6 -1.70 8.73 3.16
C THR A 6 -1.20 8.15 1.85
N VAL A 7 -1.16 8.94 0.78
CA VAL A 7 -0.59 8.51 -0.51
C VAL A 7 0.87 8.98 -0.61
N VAL A 8 1.77 8.08 -0.95
CA VAL A 8 3.20 8.38 -1.16
C VAL A 8 3.66 7.89 -2.52
N GLU A 9 4.34 8.77 -3.25
CA GLU A 9 5.00 8.42 -4.50
C GLU A 9 6.35 7.76 -4.23
N VAL A 10 6.62 6.64 -4.89
CA VAL A 10 7.91 5.94 -4.81
C VAL A 10 8.58 5.87 -6.18
N THR A 11 9.86 6.26 -6.21
CA THR A 11 10.64 6.33 -7.45
C THR A 11 11.36 5.04 -7.80
N THR A 12 11.57 4.15 -6.82
CA THR A 12 12.17 2.83 -7.04
C THR A 12 11.33 1.75 -6.35
N SER A 13 11.27 0.55 -6.93
CA SER A 13 10.56 -0.58 -6.31
C SER A 13 11.15 -0.99 -4.95
N GLY A 14 12.45 -0.71 -4.72
CA GLY A 14 13.10 -0.94 -3.42
C GLY A 14 12.62 -0.02 -2.30
N ASP A 15 11.84 1.02 -2.61
CA ASP A 15 11.20 1.89 -1.61
C ASP A 15 9.87 1.29 -1.10
N MET A 16 9.38 0.21 -1.74
CA MET A 16 8.16 -0.51 -1.34
C MET A 16 8.48 -1.54 -0.25
N GLN A 17 7.51 -1.85 0.61
CA GLN A 17 7.67 -2.91 1.61
C GLN A 17 7.36 -4.29 1.04
N ILE A 18 6.60 -4.33 -0.05
CA ILE A 18 6.27 -5.52 -0.81
C ILE A 18 6.86 -5.41 -2.21
N ASP A 19 7.69 -6.39 -2.56
CA ASP A 19 8.38 -6.44 -3.84
C ASP A 19 7.40 -6.53 -5.03
N ASP A 20 7.82 -5.94 -6.16
CA ASP A 20 7.12 -5.94 -7.44
C ASP A 20 5.68 -5.36 -7.40
N ALA A 21 5.40 -4.43 -6.49
CA ALA A 21 4.13 -3.72 -6.44
C ALA A 21 4.08 -2.56 -7.45
N LEU A 22 2.93 -2.38 -8.11
CA LEU A 22 2.62 -1.14 -8.84
C LEU A 22 1.92 -0.14 -7.94
N VAL A 23 1.00 -0.66 -7.12
CA VAL A 23 0.39 0.02 -5.99
C VAL A 23 0.54 -0.89 -4.77
N GLU A 24 0.91 -0.33 -3.63
CA GLU A 24 1.02 -1.04 -2.36
C GLU A 24 0.10 -0.39 -1.35
N VAL A 25 -0.76 -1.18 -0.71
CA VAL A 25 -1.56 -0.71 0.42
C VAL A 25 -0.97 -1.31 1.69
N VAL A 26 -0.54 -0.45 2.62
CA VAL A 26 0.08 -0.84 3.89
C VAL A 26 -0.71 -0.24 5.05
N GLU A 27 -1.03 -1.06 6.05
CA GLU A 27 -1.56 -0.59 7.33
C GLU A 27 -0.53 -0.79 8.43
N TYR A 28 -0.35 0.23 9.26
CA TYR A 28 0.49 0.19 10.43
C TYR A 28 -0.35 0.03 11.70
N ASP A 29 0.14 -0.74 12.67
CA ASP A 29 -0.49 -0.92 13.99
C ASP A 29 -0.32 0.31 14.91
N ASP A 30 0.24 1.40 14.38
CA ASP A 30 0.49 2.65 15.10
C ASP A 30 -0.32 3.82 14.52
N ALA A 31 -0.01 5.03 14.95
CA ALA A 31 -0.74 6.24 14.55
C ALA A 31 -0.63 6.61 13.06
N ARG A 32 0.19 5.91 12.26
CA ARG A 32 0.34 6.17 10.82
C ARG A 32 -0.89 5.81 10.00
N GLY A 33 -1.72 4.87 10.47
CA GLY A 33 -2.91 4.42 9.74
C GLY A 33 -2.57 3.69 8.44
N VAL A 34 -3.35 3.95 7.39
CA VAL A 34 -3.19 3.32 6.07
C VAL A 34 -2.37 4.20 5.13
N GLN A 35 -1.42 3.60 4.43
CA GLN A 35 -0.59 4.21 3.42
C GLN A 35 -0.79 3.51 2.07
N ILE A 36 -1.04 4.28 1.01
CA ILE A 36 -0.96 3.82 -0.37
C ILE A 36 0.38 4.28 -0.94
N ARG A 37 1.15 3.39 -1.56
CA ARG A 37 2.37 3.74 -2.29
C ARG A 37 2.22 3.43 -3.77
N ILE A 38 2.61 4.37 -4.62
CA ILE A 38 2.46 4.24 -6.08
C ILE A 38 3.82 4.29 -6.77
N CYS A 39 4.07 3.32 -7.66
CA CYS A 39 5.28 3.24 -8.45
C CYS A 39 5.22 4.25 -9.62
N THR A 40 6.03 5.31 -9.57
CA THR A 40 5.97 6.41 -10.55
C THR A 40 6.44 6.00 -11.95
N THR A 41 7.10 4.84 -12.08
CA THR A 41 7.55 4.31 -13.39
C THR A 41 6.48 3.47 -14.09
N ALA A 42 5.37 3.16 -13.41
CA ALA A 42 4.25 2.43 -14.01
C ALA A 42 3.49 3.29 -15.03
N LYS A 43 2.85 2.66 -16.02
CA LYS A 43 2.03 3.39 -16.99
C LYS A 43 0.74 3.90 -16.32
N GLY A 44 0.25 5.07 -16.74
CA GLY A 44 -0.95 5.68 -16.14
C GLY A 44 -2.18 4.78 -16.10
N GLU A 45 -2.44 4.00 -17.15
CA GLU A 45 -3.56 3.03 -17.20
C GLU A 45 -3.42 1.91 -16.16
N GLN A 46 -2.18 1.45 -15.91
CA GLN A 46 -1.90 0.43 -14.91
C GLN A 46 -2.06 0.98 -13.49
N LEU A 47 -1.69 2.24 -13.27
CA LEU A 47 -1.87 2.94 -12.00
C LEU A 47 -3.34 3.18 -11.68
N LEU A 48 -4.15 3.61 -12.66
CA LEU A 48 -5.59 3.81 -12.46
C LEU A 48 -6.26 2.53 -12.00
N ARG A 49 -6.00 1.40 -12.67
CA ARG A 49 -6.54 0.10 -12.28
C ARG A 49 -6.06 -0.34 -10.89
N GLY A 50 -4.77 -0.14 -10.60
CA GLY A 50 -4.23 -0.46 -9.28
C GLY A 50 -4.80 0.41 -8.15
N LEU A 51 -5.23 1.65 -8.45
CA LEU A 51 -5.90 2.53 -7.49
C LEU A 51 -7.36 2.13 -7.27
N GLU A 52 -8.07 1.67 -8.30
CA GLU A 52 -9.41 1.09 -8.15
C GLU A 52 -9.37 -0.15 -7.25
N ASP A 53 -8.40 -1.05 -7.46
CA ASP A 53 -8.22 -2.22 -6.59
C ASP A 53 -7.82 -1.84 -5.15
N ALA A 54 -7.16 -0.68 -4.95
CA ALA A 54 -6.77 -0.18 -3.64
C ALA A 54 -7.96 0.32 -2.82
N GLU A 55 -8.96 0.92 -3.48
CA GLU A 55 -10.21 1.35 -2.84
C GLU A 55 -10.91 0.15 -2.18
N ASP A 56 -11.08 -0.94 -2.92
CA ASP A 56 -11.71 -2.15 -2.37
C ASP A 56 -10.94 -2.74 -1.16
N VAL A 57 -9.61 -2.61 -1.16
CA VAL A 57 -8.75 -3.11 -0.06
C VAL A 57 -8.88 -2.23 1.19
N ILE A 58 -9.06 -0.91 1.00
CA ILE A 58 -9.26 0.03 2.09
C ILE A 58 -10.63 -0.17 2.73
N ASP A 59 -11.66 -0.40 1.91
CA ASP A 59 -13.02 -0.69 2.38
C ASP A 59 -13.14 -2.06 3.06
N GLU A 60 -12.27 -3.02 2.70
CA GLU A 60 -12.19 -4.33 3.32
C GLU A 60 -10.77 -4.67 3.84
N PRO A 61 -10.34 -4.10 4.99
CA PRO A 61 -8.99 -4.28 5.52
C PRO A 61 -8.59 -5.74 5.82
N ALA A 62 -9.55 -6.66 5.86
CA ALA A 62 -9.29 -8.10 5.95
C ALA A 62 -8.46 -8.62 4.75
N ARG A 63 -8.48 -7.92 3.60
CA ARG A 63 -7.73 -8.27 2.39
C ARG A 63 -6.23 -8.00 2.48
N LEU A 64 -5.77 -7.20 3.43
CA LEU A 64 -4.35 -6.87 3.65
C LEU A 64 -3.49 -8.06 4.16
N GLY A 65 -4.12 -9.21 4.40
CA GLY A 65 -3.41 -10.42 4.81
C GLY A 65 -2.91 -10.38 6.25
N THR A 66 -1.74 -10.99 6.47
CA THR A 66 -1.21 -11.24 7.82
C THR A 66 -0.34 -10.07 8.29
N TRP A 67 -0.35 -9.81 9.59
CA TRP A 67 0.57 -8.88 10.22
C TRP A 67 2.01 -9.39 10.21
N HIS A 68 2.93 -8.53 9.80
CA HIS A 68 4.36 -8.69 9.83
C HIS A 68 4.94 -7.90 11.01
N ASP A 69 5.64 -8.59 11.90
CA ASP A 69 6.37 -7.97 13.02
C ASP A 69 7.84 -7.75 12.62
N THR A 70 8.27 -6.50 12.53
CA THR A 70 9.63 -6.12 12.12
C THR A 70 10.29 -5.17 13.12
N THR A 71 11.59 -4.93 12.96
CA THR A 71 12.35 -3.99 13.82
C THR A 71 11.87 -2.54 13.72
N VAL A 72 11.19 -2.18 12.62
CA VAL A 72 10.64 -0.83 12.38
C VAL A 72 9.15 -0.72 12.75
N GLY A 73 8.60 -1.76 13.39
CA GLY A 73 7.22 -1.84 13.82
C GLY A 73 6.43 -2.94 13.14
N ARG A 74 5.14 -3.00 13.48
CA ARG A 74 4.19 -3.99 12.99
C ARG A 74 3.33 -3.41 11.88
N TRP A 75 3.21 -4.15 10.77
CA TRP A 75 2.48 -3.71 9.58
C TRP A 75 1.85 -4.89 8.85
N ARG A 76 0.82 -4.66 8.04
CA ARG A 76 0.29 -5.63 7.07
C ARG A 76 0.09 -4.92 5.74
N GLY A 77 0.08 -5.65 4.63
CA GLY A 77 -0.05 -5.01 3.34
C GLY A 77 -0.36 -5.94 2.19
N LEU A 78 -0.79 -5.34 1.08
CA LEU A 78 -1.08 -6.03 -0.17
C LEU A 78 -0.41 -5.30 -1.34
N ALA A 79 0.30 -6.07 -2.16
CA ALA A 79 0.80 -5.59 -3.45
C ALA A 79 -0.26 -5.78 -4.53
N LEU A 80 -0.61 -4.68 -5.18
CA LEU A 80 -1.49 -4.63 -6.33
C LEU A 80 -0.66 -4.56 -7.60
N ARG A 81 -1.00 -5.44 -8.53
CA ARG A 81 -0.29 -5.67 -9.79
C ARG A 81 -1.29 -5.52 -10.93
N ALA A 82 -0.84 -5.01 -12.07
CA ALA A 82 -1.68 -4.77 -13.25
C ALA A 82 -1.91 -6.02 -14.09
#